data_AF-A0A6B2LKS4-F1
#
_entry.id   AF-A0A6B2LKS4-F1
#
_cell.length_a   1.000
_cell.length_b   1.000
_cell.length_c   1.000
_cell.angle_alpha   90.00
_cell.angle_beta   90.00
_cell.angle_gamma   90.00
#
_symmetry.space_group_name_H-M   'P 1'
#
loop_
_entity.id
_entity.type
_entity.pdbx_description
1 polymer ?
#
loop_
_entity_poly.entity_id
_entity_poly.type
_entity_poly.pdbx_seq_one_letter_code
_entity_poly.pdbx_strand_id
1 'polypeptide(L)'
;MDGIRAFWDGSQLFSKMGTVLPVPSEFIRSLPHDVCLDGELWIGYDAFPQLMSVLRTYRMENRWQHVQYCVFDAPMHPGNYVERHTFLRDTISGYPNHITLIPVIHCMGLKHLHTVLKEITKKKGEGIMLYHPEAKYTPGRTDHLYKVKAYSEEDVKFKKYNPNTYSFLCEQYAIG
;
A
#
# COMPACT_ATOMS: atom_id res chain seq x y z
N MET A 1 -1.01 -3.86 4.39
CA MET A 1 -0.36 -2.66 4.95
C MET A 1 -1.41 -1.58 5.12
N ASP A 2 -1.13 -0.56 5.91
CA ASP A 2 -1.95 0.65 5.99
C ASP A 2 -1.01 1.86 5.93
N GLY A 3 -0.80 2.34 4.71
CA GLY A 3 0.21 3.35 4.38
C GLY A 3 -0.26 4.26 3.25
N ILE A 4 0.70 4.89 2.55
CA ILE A 4 0.38 5.83 1.47
C ILE A 4 0.85 5.27 0.14
N ARG A 5 -0.10 5.03 -0.77
CA ARG A 5 0.22 4.63 -2.14
C ARG A 5 1.14 5.66 -2.79
N ALA A 6 2.23 5.18 -3.36
CA ALA A 6 3.24 5.97 -4.02
C ALA A 6 3.65 5.30 -5.34
N PHE A 7 3.53 6.05 -6.43
CA PHE A 7 4.01 5.65 -7.74
C PHE A 7 5.37 6.30 -8.00
N TRP A 8 6.37 5.49 -8.28
CA TRP A 8 7.72 5.93 -8.62
C TRP A 8 7.88 5.96 -10.14
N ASP A 9 8.30 7.07 -10.71
CA ASP A 9 8.48 7.24 -12.16
C ASP A 9 9.95 7.12 -12.62
N GLY A 10 10.87 6.71 -11.74
CA GLY A 10 12.31 6.77 -11.96
C GLY A 10 12.99 8.04 -11.43
N SER A 11 12.21 9.04 -10.99
CA SER A 11 12.73 10.33 -10.49
C SER A 11 12.02 10.86 -9.24
N GLN A 12 10.71 10.71 -9.15
CA GLN A 12 9.85 11.25 -8.10
C GLN A 12 8.79 10.23 -7.69
N LEU A 13 8.32 10.37 -6.44
CA LEU A 13 7.17 9.62 -5.93
C LEU A 13 5.90 10.46 -6.08
N PHE A 14 4.85 9.87 -6.61
CA PHE A 14 3.55 10.50 -6.81
C PHE A 14 2.48 9.81 -5.96
N SER A 15 1.61 10.60 -5.35
CA SER A 15 0.45 10.11 -4.64
C SER A 15 -0.57 9.52 -5.62
N LYS A 16 -1.61 8.86 -5.08
CA LYS A 16 -2.77 8.40 -5.87
C LYS A 16 -3.41 9.51 -6.72
N MET A 17 -3.30 10.77 -6.31
CA MET A 17 -3.86 11.93 -7.03
C MET A 17 -2.87 12.60 -7.99
N GLY A 18 -1.71 11.98 -8.22
CA GLY A 18 -0.68 12.52 -9.12
C GLY A 18 0.09 13.71 -8.53
N THR A 19 0.00 13.94 -7.22
CA THR A 19 0.79 14.99 -6.55
C THR A 19 2.13 14.42 -6.10
N VAL A 20 3.22 15.16 -6.31
CA VAL A 20 4.55 14.76 -5.81
C VAL A 20 4.51 14.62 -4.29
N LEU A 21 4.99 13.48 -3.79
CA LEU A 21 5.10 13.20 -2.37
C LEU A 21 6.34 13.89 -1.80
N PRO A 22 6.21 14.61 -0.68
CA PRO A 22 7.33 15.30 -0.07
C PRO A 22 8.21 14.28 0.67
N VAL A 23 9.29 13.86 0.01
CA VAL A 23 10.25 12.87 0.53
C VAL A 23 11.68 13.44 0.46
N PRO A 24 12.60 13.05 1.35
CA PRO A 24 13.99 13.48 1.31
C PRO A 24 14.68 13.05 0.01
N SER A 25 15.63 13.86 -0.45
CA SER A 25 16.43 13.51 -1.63
C SER A 25 17.20 12.20 -1.45
N GLU A 26 17.68 11.90 -0.24
CA GLU A 26 18.40 10.66 0.05
C GLU A 26 17.52 9.42 -0.07
N PHE A 27 16.23 9.54 0.28
CA PHE A 27 15.26 8.44 0.09
C PHE A 27 15.11 8.14 -1.40
N ILE A 28 14.99 9.18 -2.23
CA ILE A 28 14.86 9.05 -3.69
C ILE A 28 16.10 8.45 -4.35
N ARG A 29 17.31 8.87 -3.93
CA ARG A 29 18.57 8.34 -4.46
C ARG A 29 18.78 6.85 -4.16
N SER A 30 18.07 6.31 -3.17
CA SER A 30 18.11 4.89 -2.84
C SER A 30 17.21 4.01 -3.72
N LEU A 31 16.46 4.60 -4.65
CA LEU A 31 15.53 3.88 -5.53
C LEU A 31 16.11 3.67 -6.94
N PRO A 32 15.70 2.62 -7.67
CA PRO A 32 16.16 2.39 -9.05
C PRO A 32 15.61 3.42 -10.02
N HIS A 33 16.48 4.08 -10.80
CA HIS A 33 16.09 5.20 -11.67
C HIS A 33 15.64 4.79 -13.08
N ASP A 34 15.84 3.54 -13.48
CA ASP A 34 15.56 2.98 -14.80
C ASP A 34 14.22 2.25 -14.89
N VAL A 35 13.39 2.35 -13.85
CA VAL A 35 12.14 1.58 -13.72
C VAL A 35 11.04 2.40 -13.04
N CYS A 36 9.80 2.17 -13.47
CA CYS A 36 8.61 2.68 -12.78
C CYS A 36 8.04 1.61 -11.84
N LEU A 37 7.71 2.01 -10.61
CA LEU A 37 7.26 1.10 -9.56
C LEU A 37 5.93 1.59 -8.97
N ASP A 38 5.05 0.66 -8.59
CA ASP A 38 3.86 0.93 -7.79
C ASP A 38 4.02 0.26 -6.43
N GLY A 39 3.72 1.02 -5.38
CA GLY A 39 4.02 0.62 -4.02
C GLY A 39 3.31 1.47 -2.98
N GLU A 40 3.69 1.26 -1.73
CA GLU A 40 3.16 1.94 -0.56
C GLU A 40 4.29 2.38 0.36
N LEU A 41 4.30 3.65 0.76
CA LEU A 41 5.13 4.10 1.87
C LEU A 41 4.53 3.55 3.17
N TRP A 42 5.33 2.81 3.93
CA TRP A 42 4.89 2.08 5.10
C TRP A 42 5.99 2.06 6.18
N ILE A 43 5.60 2.14 7.45
CA ILE A 43 6.54 2.16 8.59
C ILE A 43 6.23 1.11 9.67
N GLY A 44 5.20 0.28 9.45
CA GLY A 44 4.74 -0.69 10.44
C GLY A 44 3.21 -0.82 10.50
N TYR A 45 2.76 -1.86 11.18
CA TYR A 45 1.34 -2.04 11.49
C TYR A 45 0.90 -1.02 12.54
N ASP A 46 -0.35 -0.55 12.44
CA ASP A 46 -0.94 0.43 13.37
C ASP A 46 -0.14 1.74 13.51
N ALA A 47 0.62 2.10 12.47
CA ALA A 47 1.55 3.22 12.48
C ALA A 47 1.19 4.32 11.46
N PHE A 48 0.00 4.28 10.87
CA PHE A 48 -0.43 5.28 9.89
C PHE A 48 -0.33 6.74 10.41
N PRO A 49 -0.75 7.07 11.65
CA PRO A 49 -0.58 8.43 12.18
C PRO A 49 0.90 8.86 12.28
N GLN A 50 1.79 7.92 12.61
CA GLN A 50 3.23 8.18 12.66
C GLN A 50 3.78 8.44 11.24
N LEU A 51 3.36 7.67 10.23
CA LEU A 51 3.74 7.90 8.83
C LEU A 51 3.33 9.30 8.36
N MET A 52 2.10 9.70 8.66
CA MET A 52 1.60 11.04 8.34
C MET A 52 2.43 12.15 9.02
N SER A 53 2.87 11.92 10.26
CA SER A 53 3.77 12.84 10.98
C SER A 53 5.14 12.95 10.31
N VAL A 54 5.71 11.85 9.82
CA VAL A 54 6.99 11.84 9.08
C VAL A 54 6.87 12.64 7.79
N LEU A 55 5.82 12.41 6.99
CA LEU A 55 5.62 13.13 5.72
C LEU A 55 5.43 14.64 5.91
N ARG A 56 4.74 15.07 6.96
CA ARG A 56 4.61 16.50 7.31
C ARG A 56 5.94 17.15 7.71
N THR A 57 6.92 16.36 8.12
CA THR A 57 8.25 16.80 8.56
C THR A 57 9.36 16.23 7.68
N TYR A 58 9.08 16.04 6.39
CA TYR A 58 9.96 15.32 5.47
C TYR A 58 11.40 15.85 5.38
N ARG A 59 11.64 17.12 5.72
CA ARG A 59 12.98 17.71 5.76
C ARG A 59 13.86 17.18 6.90
N MET A 60 13.29 16.47 7.87
CA MET A 60 14.02 15.82 8.96
C MET A 60 14.43 14.40 8.54
N GLU A 61 15.58 14.29 7.89
CA GLU A 61 16.06 13.04 7.27
C GLU A 61 16.13 11.87 8.26
N ASN A 62 16.49 12.13 9.52
CA ASN A 62 16.57 11.13 10.59
C ASN A 62 15.22 10.41 10.87
N ARG A 63 14.08 11.02 10.51
CA ARG A 63 12.75 10.40 10.69
C ARG A 63 12.41 9.37 9.62
N TRP A 64 13.17 9.31 8.52
CA TRP A 64 12.93 8.42 7.39
C TRP A 64 13.60 7.06 7.51
N GLN A 65 14.45 6.86 8.52
CA GLN A 65 15.18 5.62 8.75
C GLN A 65 14.27 4.37 8.78
N HIS A 66 13.04 4.50 9.26
CA HIS A 66 12.08 3.40 9.38
C HIS A 66 11.02 3.37 8.27
N VAL A 67 11.03 4.33 7.35
CA VAL A 67 10.11 4.36 6.20
C VAL A 67 10.61 3.37 5.15
N GLN A 68 9.71 2.51 4.69
CA GLN A 68 9.94 1.59 3.59
C GLN A 68 8.99 1.93 2.44
N TYR A 69 9.51 1.87 1.22
CA TYR A 69 8.73 1.83 0.01
C TYR A 69 8.47 0.37 -0.35
N CYS A 70 7.32 -0.10 0.07
CA CYS A 70 6.87 -1.47 -0.13
C CYS A 70 6.25 -1.61 -1.53
N VAL A 71 7.04 -2.12 -2.48
CA VAL A 71 6.66 -2.25 -3.89
C VAL A 71 5.90 -3.54 -4.15
N PHE A 72 4.90 -3.49 -5.01
CA PHE A 72 4.04 -4.64 -5.33
C PHE A 72 3.72 -4.82 -6.82
N ASP A 73 3.99 -3.84 -7.68
CA ASP A 73 3.88 -3.99 -9.14
C ASP A 73 4.88 -3.08 -9.90
N ALA A 74 5.17 -3.42 -11.16
CA ALA A 74 5.99 -2.65 -12.09
C ALA A 74 5.14 -2.30 -13.34
N PRO A 75 4.31 -1.25 -13.30
CA PRO A 75 3.26 -1.00 -14.30
C PRO A 75 3.74 -0.89 -15.75
N MET A 76 5.00 -0.47 -15.95
CA MET A 76 5.59 -0.26 -17.28
C MET A 76 6.29 -1.51 -17.82
N HIS A 77 6.50 -2.54 -16.99
CA HIS A 77 7.06 -3.80 -17.46
C HIS A 77 5.97 -4.58 -18.22
N PRO A 78 6.26 -5.09 -19.44
CA PRO A 78 5.28 -5.86 -20.19
C PRO A 78 4.96 -7.20 -19.50
N GLY A 79 3.87 -7.83 -19.91
CA GLY A 79 3.52 -9.17 -19.43
C GLY A 79 2.53 -9.21 -18.26
N ASN A 80 2.34 -10.41 -17.75
CA ASN A 80 1.39 -10.73 -16.69
C ASN A 80 1.93 -10.39 -15.28
N TYR A 81 1.11 -10.52 -14.25
CA TYR A 81 1.49 -10.15 -12.89
C TYR A 81 2.70 -10.94 -12.36
N VAL A 82 2.79 -12.24 -12.68
CA VAL A 82 3.91 -13.09 -12.25
C VAL A 82 5.23 -12.64 -12.86
N GLU A 83 5.21 -12.27 -14.15
CA GLU A 83 6.37 -11.73 -14.86
C GLU A 83 6.79 -10.37 -14.29
N ARG A 84 5.84 -9.46 -14.05
CA ARG A 84 6.12 -8.14 -13.46
C ARG A 84 6.67 -8.26 -12.02
N HIS A 85 6.14 -9.18 -11.21
CA HIS A 85 6.62 -9.42 -9.85
C HIS A 85 8.01 -10.07 -9.82
N THR A 86 8.29 -10.98 -10.76
CA THR A 86 9.63 -11.55 -10.97
C THR A 86 10.62 -10.46 -11.36
N PHE A 87 10.28 -9.62 -12.33
CA PHE A 87 11.09 -8.47 -12.72
C PHE A 87 11.35 -7.53 -11.54
N LEU A 88 10.35 -7.24 -10.71
CA LEU A 88 10.53 -6.45 -9.49
C LEU A 88 11.55 -7.06 -8.55
N ARG A 89 11.41 -8.35 -8.22
CA ARG A 89 12.33 -9.06 -7.33
C ARG A 89 13.77 -8.92 -7.80
N ASP A 90 13.99 -9.14 -9.08
CA ASP A 90 15.34 -9.13 -9.65
C ASP A 90 15.88 -7.70 -9.66
N THR A 91 15.05 -6.71 -10.03
CA THR A 91 15.40 -5.28 -10.06
C THR A 91 15.78 -4.74 -8.68
N ILE A 92 14.97 -5.01 -7.66
CA ILE A 92 15.20 -4.42 -6.33
C ILE A 92 16.24 -5.19 -5.50
N SER A 93 16.64 -6.40 -5.91
CA SER A 93 17.63 -7.21 -5.18
C SER A 93 18.99 -6.51 -5.01
N GLY A 94 19.32 -5.58 -5.91
CA GLY A 94 20.52 -4.74 -5.83
C GLY A 94 20.39 -3.50 -4.95
N TYR A 95 19.22 -3.24 -4.35
CA TYR A 95 18.93 -2.02 -3.60
C TYR A 95 18.75 -2.33 -2.11
N PRO A 96 19.71 -1.96 -1.25
CA PRO A 96 19.76 -2.47 0.11
C PRO A 96 18.91 -1.71 1.13
N ASN A 97 18.34 -0.54 0.78
CA ASN A 97 17.72 0.36 1.75
C ASN A 97 16.37 0.89 1.25
N HIS A 98 15.43 1.10 2.19
CA HIS A 98 14.17 1.84 2.00
C HIS A 98 13.22 1.36 0.90
N ILE A 99 13.52 0.25 0.23
CA ILE A 99 12.65 -0.41 -0.74
C ILE A 99 12.54 -1.88 -0.36
N THR A 100 11.33 -2.43 -0.46
CA THR A 100 11.09 -3.83 -0.13
C THR A 100 10.01 -4.39 -1.04
N LEU A 101 10.23 -5.58 -1.58
CA LEU A 101 9.22 -6.30 -2.34
C LEU A 101 8.18 -6.87 -1.39
N ILE A 102 6.90 -6.63 -1.68
CA ILE A 102 5.84 -7.32 -0.99
C ILE A 102 5.79 -8.80 -1.39
N PRO A 103 5.83 -9.72 -0.41
CA PRO A 103 5.79 -11.14 -0.70
C PRO A 103 4.44 -11.51 -1.32
N VAL A 104 4.50 -12.34 -2.37
CA VAL A 104 3.34 -12.94 -3.01
C VAL A 104 3.36 -14.43 -2.74
N ILE A 105 2.21 -14.98 -2.37
CA ILE A 105 2.01 -16.41 -2.15
C ILE A 105 0.85 -16.90 -3.01
N HIS A 106 0.95 -18.13 -3.51
CA HIS A 106 -0.12 -18.73 -4.31
C HIS A 106 -1.36 -19.00 -3.45
N CYS A 107 -2.51 -18.46 -3.84
CA CYS A 107 -3.78 -18.72 -3.16
C CYS A 107 -4.28 -20.12 -3.52
N MET A 108 -4.44 -20.98 -2.52
CA MET A 108 -4.85 -22.39 -2.71
C MET A 108 -6.37 -22.55 -2.61
N GLY A 109 -7.12 -21.46 -2.74
CA GLY A 109 -8.56 -21.37 -2.56
C GLY A 109 -8.99 -20.66 -1.27
N LEU A 110 -10.30 -20.55 -1.08
CA LEU A 110 -10.94 -19.72 -0.04
C LEU A 110 -10.47 -20.04 1.39
N LYS A 111 -10.24 -21.32 1.71
CA LYS A 111 -9.74 -21.70 3.04
C LYS A 111 -8.35 -21.12 3.31
N HIS A 112 -7.45 -21.18 2.31
CA HIS A 112 -6.11 -20.58 2.42
C HIS A 112 -6.21 -19.07 2.58
N LEU A 113 -7.02 -18.41 1.73
CA LEU A 113 -7.26 -16.97 1.81
C LEU A 113 -7.72 -16.52 3.20
N HIS A 114 -8.71 -17.21 3.79
CA HIS A 114 -9.19 -16.88 5.13
C HIS A 114 -8.14 -17.09 6.22
N THR A 115 -7.30 -18.13 6.12
CA THR A 115 -6.20 -18.36 7.06
C THR A 115 -5.20 -17.20 7.02
N VAL A 116 -4.72 -16.85 5.83
CA VAL A 116 -3.77 -15.74 5.65
C VAL A 116 -4.40 -14.43 6.11
N LEU A 117 -5.68 -14.20 5.81
CA LEU A 117 -6.38 -12.98 6.23
C LEU A 117 -6.40 -12.85 7.76
N LYS A 118 -6.72 -13.94 8.47
CA LYS A 118 -6.69 -13.98 9.93
C LYS A 118 -5.30 -13.69 10.49
N GLU A 119 -4.25 -14.22 9.87
CA GLU A 119 -2.85 -13.95 10.29
C GLU A 119 -2.46 -12.49 10.10
N ILE A 120 -2.83 -11.89 8.96
CA ILE A 120 -2.60 -10.47 8.69
C ILE A 120 -3.40 -9.59 9.66
N THR A 121 -4.67 -9.90 9.90
CA THR A 121 -5.51 -9.15 10.85
C THR A 121 -4.98 -9.25 12.29
N LYS A 122 -4.46 -10.42 12.71
CA LYS A 122 -3.80 -10.57 14.03
C LYS A 122 -2.60 -9.62 14.18
N LYS A 123 -1.90 -9.33 13.09
CA LYS A 123 -0.80 -8.35 13.06
C LYS A 123 -1.29 -6.89 12.93
N LYS A 124 -2.60 -6.62 13.02
CA LYS A 124 -3.22 -5.31 12.75
C LYS A 124 -3.05 -4.84 11.30
N GLY A 125 -2.90 -5.77 10.36
CA GLY A 125 -2.89 -5.46 8.93
C GLY A 125 -4.29 -5.21 8.37
N GLU A 126 -4.38 -4.27 7.42
CA GLU A 126 -5.65 -3.85 6.80
C GLU A 126 -6.35 -4.97 6.00
N GLY A 127 -5.58 -5.89 5.40
CA GLY A 127 -6.12 -6.93 4.53
C GLY A 127 -5.10 -7.48 3.54
N ILE A 128 -5.61 -8.16 2.51
CA ILE A 128 -4.86 -8.84 1.45
C ILE A 128 -5.28 -8.29 0.09
N MET A 129 -4.32 -8.20 -0.84
CA MET A 129 -4.59 -7.97 -2.25
C MET A 129 -4.49 -9.29 -3.02
N LEU A 130 -5.49 -9.63 -3.82
CA LEU A 130 -5.50 -10.79 -4.71
C LEU A 130 -5.29 -10.33 -6.14
N TYR A 131 -4.17 -10.73 -6.73
CA TYR A 131 -3.85 -10.50 -8.13
C TYR A 131 -4.16 -11.75 -8.95
N HIS A 132 -4.84 -11.59 -10.07
CA HIS A 132 -4.96 -12.65 -11.05
C HIS A 132 -3.59 -12.88 -11.72
N PRO A 133 -3.05 -14.12 -11.73
CA PRO A 133 -1.67 -14.37 -12.15
C PRO A 133 -1.40 -13.97 -13.60
N GLU A 134 -2.37 -14.20 -14.48
CA GLU A 134 -2.24 -13.91 -15.92
C GLU A 134 -2.62 -12.48 -16.31
N ALA A 135 -2.98 -11.62 -15.34
CA ALA A 135 -3.46 -10.29 -15.66
C ALA A 135 -2.34 -9.36 -16.13
N LYS A 136 -2.58 -8.71 -17.27
CA LYS A 136 -1.82 -7.53 -17.68
C LYS A 136 -2.12 -6.36 -16.74
N TYR A 137 -1.20 -5.40 -16.69
CA TYR A 137 -1.46 -4.17 -15.96
C TYR A 137 -2.60 -3.40 -16.62
N THR A 138 -3.57 -2.96 -15.81
CA THR A 138 -4.66 -2.09 -16.24
C THR A 138 -4.78 -0.94 -15.26
N PRO A 139 -4.70 0.32 -15.72
CA PRO A 139 -4.93 1.45 -14.84
C PRO A 139 -6.39 1.49 -14.37
N GLY A 140 -6.61 1.83 -13.11
CA GLY A 140 -7.95 1.98 -12.54
C GLY A 140 -8.55 0.67 -12.01
N ARG A 141 -9.89 0.59 -12.02
CA ARG A 141 -10.63 -0.57 -11.50
C ARG A 141 -10.61 -1.71 -12.50
N THR A 142 -10.39 -2.92 -12.01
CA THR A 142 -10.33 -4.15 -12.80
C THR A 142 -10.86 -5.32 -11.99
N ASP A 143 -11.37 -6.35 -12.65
CA ASP A 143 -11.80 -7.61 -12.03
C ASP A 143 -10.63 -8.58 -11.80
N HIS A 144 -9.40 -8.14 -12.12
CA HIS A 144 -8.18 -8.91 -11.94
C HIS A 144 -7.41 -8.56 -10.65
N LEU A 145 -7.92 -7.61 -9.86
CA LEU A 145 -7.32 -7.18 -8.60
C LEU A 145 -8.42 -6.97 -7.55
N TYR A 146 -8.43 -7.80 -6.53
CA TYR A 146 -9.37 -7.69 -5.42
C TYR A 146 -8.67 -7.27 -4.13
N LYS A 147 -9.30 -6.35 -3.39
CA LYS A 147 -8.94 -6.05 -2.01
C LYS A 147 -9.84 -6.84 -1.08
N VAL A 148 -9.25 -7.72 -0.27
CA VAL A 148 -9.95 -8.56 0.70
C VAL A 148 -9.61 -8.07 2.10
N LYS A 149 -10.62 -7.70 2.87
CA LYS A 149 -10.48 -7.26 4.26
C LYS A 149 -11.30 -8.16 5.18
N ALA A 150 -10.87 -8.29 6.43
CA ALA A 150 -11.74 -8.85 7.46
C ALA A 150 -12.91 -7.87 7.66
N TYR A 151 -14.13 -8.38 7.57
CA TYR A 151 -15.32 -7.61 7.88
C TYR A 151 -15.53 -7.65 9.40
N SER A 152 -15.52 -6.49 10.04
CA SER A 152 -16.12 -6.30 11.36
C SER A 152 -17.54 -5.79 11.14
N GLU A 153 -18.53 -6.44 11.74
CA GLU A 153 -19.82 -5.80 11.94
C GLU A 153 -19.62 -4.66 12.94
N GLU A 154 -19.91 -3.45 12.49
CA GLU A 154 -19.77 -2.25 13.30
C GLU A 154 -21.12 -1.52 13.25
N ASP A 155 -21.83 -1.56 14.37
CA ASP A 155 -23.05 -0.78 14.51
C ASP A 155 -22.68 0.70 14.69
N VAL A 156 -23.25 1.53 13.82
CA VAL A 156 -23.15 2.98 13.91
C VAL A 156 -24.50 3.57 14.29
N LYS A 157 -24.51 4.37 15.35
CA LYS A 157 -25.71 5.14 15.73
C LYS A 157 -25.60 6.55 15.19
N PHE A 158 -26.59 6.92 14.39
CA PHE A 158 -26.77 8.30 13.96
C PHE A 158 -26.85 9.24 15.18
N LYS A 159 -26.03 10.29 15.18
CA LYS A 159 -26.05 11.33 16.22
C LYS A 159 -26.65 12.62 15.70
N LYS A 160 -26.18 13.12 14.56
CA LYS A 160 -26.54 14.46 14.07
C LYS A 160 -26.34 14.60 12.57
N TYR A 161 -27.19 15.41 11.94
CA TYR A 161 -27.02 15.87 10.56
C TYR A 161 -26.43 17.29 10.57
N ASN A 162 -25.43 17.54 9.72
CA ASN A 162 -24.89 18.87 9.47
C ASN A 162 -25.42 19.40 8.12
N PRO A 163 -26.39 20.35 8.12
CA PRO A 163 -26.98 20.87 6.90
C PRO A 163 -26.04 21.72 6.04
N ASN A 164 -24.95 22.24 6.61
CA ASN A 164 -24.01 23.10 5.87
C ASN A 164 -23.05 22.29 5.01
N THR A 165 -22.73 21.07 5.44
CA THR A 165 -21.80 20.16 4.75
C THR A 165 -22.49 18.92 4.19
N TYR A 166 -23.81 18.81 4.38
CA TYR A 166 -24.61 17.63 4.03
C TYR A 166 -24.01 16.30 4.56
N SER A 167 -23.39 16.35 5.74
CA SER A 167 -22.69 15.21 6.35
C SER A 167 -23.40 14.70 7.61
N PHE A 168 -23.31 13.40 7.86
CA PHE A 168 -23.83 12.78 9.08
C PHE A 168 -22.70 12.55 10.10
N LEU A 169 -22.97 12.89 11.36
CA LEU A 169 -22.17 12.48 12.49
C LEU A 169 -22.77 11.19 13.05
N CYS A 170 -21.98 10.14 13.08
CA CYS A 170 -22.34 8.85 13.65
C CYS A 170 -21.36 8.49 14.76
N GLU A 171 -21.85 7.78 15.78
CA GLU A 171 -21.01 7.17 16.82
C GLU A 171 -20.87 5.68 16.51
N GLN A 172 -19.63 5.21 16.53
CA GLN A 172 -19.26 3.83 16.23
C GLN A 172 -19.15 3.04 17.53
N TYR A 173 -19.81 1.87 17.59
CA TYR A 173 -19.63 0.92 18.68
C TYR A 173 -18.85 -0.29 18.17
N ALA A 174 -17.80 -0.67 18.90
CA ALA A 174 -17.22 -1.99 18.73
C ALA A 174 -18.19 -3.01 19.36
N ILE A 175 -18.70 -3.94 18.56
CA ILE A 175 -19.40 -5.11 19.11
C ILE A 175 -18.30 -5.97 19.77
N GLY A 176 -18.40 -6.14 21.09
CA GLY A 176 -17.43 -6.84 21.93
C GLY A 176 -17.40 -8.34 21.68
#